data_AF-A0A8S3RT72-F1
#
_entry.id   AF-A0A8S3RT72-F1
#
_cell.length_a   1.000
_cell.length_b   1.000
_cell.length_c   1.000
_cell.angle_alpha   90.00
_cell.angle_beta   90.00
_cell.angle_gamma   90.00
#
_symmetry.space_group_name_H-M   'P 1'
#
loop_
_entity.id
_entity.type
_entity.pdbx_description
1 polymer ?
#
loop_
_entity_poly.entity_id
_entity_poly.type
_entity_poly.pdbx_seq_one_letter_code
_entity_poly.pdbx_strand_id
1 'polypeptide(L)'
;MSENDDKIETMENNQNVCIGIGEIIDIERYNSYRKLTRITAYVMRFATNCRASLVSDIVQKLLNHFEEKITSKFECKIREATGKLDDKLDTLMIENEDLRERIRAKDRVIENLVEKVGDNNNRSIDALKLANYNEQYSRKHNIRMLNFPEKRGENLKKAFVELVNSDLNVNIEPSDVLAIHRIPGKEGYQKPVIVKVRTLTLKYG
;
A
#
# COMPACT_ATOMS: atom_id res chain seq x y z
N MET A 1 24.36 -21.70 -99.64
CA MET A 1 23.72 -21.12 -100.83
C MET A 1 24.33 -19.73 -100.97
N SER A 2 25.54 -19.58 -101.52
CA SER A 2 25.91 -19.75 -102.95
C SER A 2 25.01 -18.84 -103.79
N GLU A 3 25.52 -17.72 -104.29
CA GLU A 3 26.08 -17.50 -105.65
C GLU A 3 25.75 -16.02 -105.97
N ASN A 4 26.44 -15.19 -106.73
CA ASN A 4 27.62 -15.17 -107.60
C ASN A 4 28.00 -13.66 -107.67
N ASP A 5 29.26 -13.27 -107.52
CA ASP A 5 30.21 -12.99 -108.61
C ASP A 5 29.59 -12.32 -109.85
N ASP A 6 29.92 -11.04 -110.11
CA ASP A 6 30.52 -10.62 -111.38
C ASP A 6 30.87 -9.11 -111.48
N LYS A 7 32.03 -8.87 -112.12
CA LYS A 7 32.54 -7.65 -112.83
C LYS A 7 33.21 -6.55 -111.98
N ILE A 8 34.54 -6.39 -111.98
CA ILE A 8 35.50 -5.98 -113.05
C ILE A 8 35.48 -4.48 -113.34
N GLU A 9 36.64 -3.82 -113.06
CA GLU A 9 37.31 -2.66 -113.72
C GLU A 9 36.45 -1.47 -114.19
N THR A 10 36.81 -0.19 -114.09
CA THR A 10 38.10 0.53 -114.01
C THR A 10 37.80 2.03 -113.81
N MET A 11 38.85 2.80 -113.54
CA MET A 11 39.05 4.22 -113.90
C MET A 11 38.53 5.34 -112.97
N GLU A 12 39.51 5.83 -112.19
CA GLU A 12 39.83 7.25 -112.01
C GLU A 12 39.30 8.18 -113.12
N ASN A 13 38.40 9.08 -112.74
CA ASN A 13 38.38 10.52 -113.06
C ASN A 13 36.95 11.04 -112.90
N ASN A 14 36.67 11.65 -111.76
CA ASN A 14 35.81 12.83 -111.73
C ASN A 14 36.06 13.60 -110.43
N GLN A 15 37.03 14.51 -110.56
CA GLN A 15 36.98 15.85 -109.98
C GLN A 15 35.58 16.28 -109.53
N ASN A 16 35.54 16.85 -108.33
CA ASN A 16 34.76 18.04 -108.05
C ASN A 16 33.25 17.95 -108.31
N VAL A 17 32.57 17.17 -107.47
CA VAL A 17 31.14 17.40 -107.19
C VAL A 17 30.96 17.46 -105.67
N CYS A 18 31.76 18.30 -105.02
CA CYS A 18 31.30 19.05 -103.85
C CYS A 18 30.29 20.09 -104.35
N ILE A 19 29.13 19.65 -104.88
CA ILE A 19 27.99 20.55 -105.04
C ILE A 19 27.56 20.87 -103.62
N GLY A 20 27.91 22.09 -103.23
CA GLY A 20 27.78 22.57 -101.88
C GLY A 20 26.33 22.46 -101.42
N ILE A 21 26.13 21.75 -100.32
CA ILE A 21 24.91 21.82 -99.50
C ILE A 21 24.58 23.28 -99.10
N GLY A 22 25.51 24.22 -99.33
CA GLY A 22 25.35 25.66 -99.13
C GLY A 22 24.35 26.38 -100.05
N GLU A 23 23.91 25.83 -101.19
CA GLU A 23 22.98 26.55 -102.08
C GLU A 23 21.49 26.28 -101.84
N ILE A 24 21.12 25.37 -100.92
CA ILE A 24 19.70 25.04 -100.63
C ILE A 24 19.20 25.68 -99.33
N ILE A 25 20.10 26.19 -98.47
CA ILE A 25 19.73 26.75 -97.17
C ILE A 25 19.67 28.28 -97.25
N ASP A 26 18.44 28.82 -97.21
CA ASP A 26 18.19 30.23 -96.95
C ASP A 26 18.74 30.63 -95.57
N ILE A 27 19.84 31.37 -95.56
CA ILE A 27 20.59 31.80 -94.38
C ILE A 27 19.74 32.70 -93.47
N GLU A 28 18.87 33.54 -94.03
CA GLU A 28 18.00 34.42 -93.24
C GLU A 28 16.95 33.59 -92.50
N ARG A 29 16.37 32.61 -93.19
CA ARG A 29 15.40 31.68 -92.60
C ARG A 29 16.04 30.82 -91.50
N TYR A 30 17.27 30.32 -91.72
CA TYR A 30 18.03 29.60 -90.70
C TYR A 30 18.34 30.46 -89.46
N ASN A 31 18.75 31.71 -89.66
CA ASN A 31 18.99 32.65 -88.56
C ASN A 31 17.72 32.99 -87.77
N SER A 32 16.58 33.08 -88.45
CA SER A 32 15.26 33.26 -87.82
C SER A 32 14.89 32.05 -86.95
N TYR A 33 15.04 30.83 -87.48
CA TYR A 33 14.82 29.61 -86.70
C TYR A 33 15.76 29.50 -85.51
N ARG A 34 17.04 29.87 -85.65
CA ARG A 34 18.01 29.88 -84.53
C ARG A 34 17.59 30.84 -83.41
N LYS A 35 17.07 32.02 -83.75
CA LYS A 35 16.53 32.98 -82.77
C LYS A 35 15.29 32.40 -82.08
N LEU A 36 14.37 31.82 -82.85
CA LEU A 36 13.16 31.19 -82.33
C LEU A 36 13.50 30.05 -81.36
N THR A 37 14.43 29.15 -81.71
CA THR A 37 14.87 28.05 -80.85
C THR A 37 15.45 28.55 -79.52
N ARG A 38 16.22 29.64 -79.53
CA ARG A 38 16.77 30.25 -78.30
C ARG A 38 15.68 30.82 -77.41
N ILE A 39 14.70 31.52 -78.00
CA ILE A 39 13.56 32.08 -77.27
C ILE A 39 12.73 30.94 -76.66
N THR A 40 12.40 29.90 -77.44
CA THR A 40 11.67 28.73 -76.94
C THR A 40 12.41 28.03 -75.80
N ALA A 41 13.72 27.84 -75.92
CA ALA A 41 14.52 27.26 -74.84
C ALA A 41 14.51 28.12 -73.56
N TYR A 42 14.57 29.44 -73.70
CA TYR A 42 14.49 30.37 -72.58
C TYR A 42 13.11 30.30 -71.89
N VAL A 43 12.03 30.36 -72.67
CA VAL A 43 10.65 30.27 -72.15
C VAL A 43 10.41 28.94 -71.44
N MET A 44 10.88 27.82 -72.01
CA MET A 44 10.77 26.50 -71.39
C MET A 44 11.56 26.41 -70.08
N ARG A 45 12.77 26.99 -70.04
CA ARG A 45 13.59 27.05 -68.82
C ARG A 45 12.92 27.93 -67.74
N PHE A 46 12.40 29.09 -68.14
CA PHE A 46 11.66 29.99 -67.25
C PHE A 46 10.41 29.31 -66.68
N ALA A 47 9.58 28.70 -67.54
CA ALA A 47 8.38 27.98 -67.10
C ALA A 47 8.71 26.81 -66.16
N THR A 48 9.82 26.10 -66.40
CA THR A 48 10.29 25.01 -65.53
C THR A 48 10.73 25.54 -64.16
N ASN A 49 11.48 26.65 -64.13
CA ASN A 49 11.90 27.28 -62.88
C ASN A 49 10.72 27.85 -62.08
N CYS A 50 9.76 28.50 -62.74
CA CYS A 50 8.55 28.99 -62.10
C CYS A 50 7.72 27.84 -61.49
N ARG A 51 7.58 26.74 -62.21
CA ARG A 51 6.89 25.54 -61.71
C ARG A 51 7.61 24.93 -60.50
N ALA A 52 8.93 24.79 -60.58
CA ALA A 52 9.73 24.25 -59.47
C ALA A 52 9.64 25.12 -58.21
N SER A 53 9.75 26.45 -58.36
CA SER A 53 9.59 27.39 -57.25
C SER A 53 8.20 27.31 -56.64
N LEU A 54 7.14 27.33 -57.46
CA LEU A 54 5.76 27.28 -56.97
C LEU A 54 5.47 25.97 -56.22
N VAL A 55 5.93 24.83 -56.75
CA VAL A 55 5.77 23.53 -56.07
C VAL A 55 6.53 23.51 -54.75
N SER A 56 7.76 24.02 -54.71
CA SER A 56 8.55 24.13 -53.48
C SER A 56 7.83 24.96 -52.42
N ASP A 57 7.28 26.11 -52.80
CA ASP A 57 6.57 27.01 -51.88
C ASP A 57 5.31 26.35 -51.30
N ILE A 58 4.54 25.63 -52.13
CA ILE A 58 3.34 24.92 -51.69
C ILE A 58 3.71 23.79 -50.74
N VAL A 59 4.73 22.99 -51.07
CA VAL A 59 5.19 21.88 -50.22
C VAL A 59 5.70 22.41 -48.89
N GLN A 60 6.49 23.49 -48.90
CA GLN A 60 7.01 24.07 -47.66
C GLN A 60 5.89 24.60 -46.76
N LYS A 61 4.91 25.31 -47.31
CA LYS A 61 3.74 25.78 -46.55
C LYS A 61 2.96 24.61 -45.96
N LEU A 62 2.78 23.55 -46.72
CA LEU A 62 2.06 22.37 -46.26
C LEU A 62 2.81 21.66 -45.13
N LEU A 63 4.13 21.50 -45.24
CA LEU A 63 4.98 20.91 -44.21
C LEU A 63 4.94 21.73 -42.91
N ASN A 64 5.11 23.06 -43.00
CA ASN A 64 5.06 23.94 -41.83
C ASN A 64 3.70 23.86 -41.13
N HIS A 65 2.61 23.90 -41.90
CA HIS A 65 1.26 23.78 -41.34
C HIS A 65 1.04 22.42 -40.66
N PHE A 66 1.58 21.33 -41.20
CA PHE A 66 1.51 20.02 -40.55
C PHE A 66 2.34 19.98 -39.27
N GLU A 67 3.56 20.54 -39.29
CA GLU A 67 4.43 20.63 -38.12
C GLU A 67 3.76 21.40 -36.98
N GLU A 68 3.24 22.59 -37.28
CA GLU A 68 2.50 23.42 -36.30
C GLU A 68 1.30 22.67 -35.72
N LYS A 69 0.50 22.00 -36.58
CA LYS A 69 -0.69 21.26 -36.14
C LYS A 69 -0.33 20.05 -35.28
N ILE A 70 0.75 19.35 -35.59
CA ILE A 70 1.24 18.21 -34.80
C ILE A 70 1.72 18.72 -33.43
N THR A 71 2.58 19.73 -33.41
CA THR A 71 3.13 20.33 -32.19
C THR A 71 1.99 20.82 -31.28
N SER A 72 1.06 21.60 -31.81
CA SER A 72 -0.10 22.09 -31.06
C SER A 72 -0.94 20.96 -30.44
N LYS A 73 -1.18 19.88 -31.18
CA LYS A 73 -1.96 18.73 -30.68
C LYS A 73 -1.21 17.97 -29.58
N PHE A 74 0.11 17.85 -29.68
CA PHE A 74 0.92 17.22 -28.64
C PHE A 74 0.99 18.08 -27.38
N GLU A 75 1.21 19.38 -27.51
CA GLU A 75 1.21 20.31 -26.38
C GLU A 75 -0.13 20.28 -25.64
N CYS A 76 -1.25 20.26 -26.38
CA CYS A 76 -2.58 20.15 -25.79
C CYS A 76 -2.75 18.85 -25.00
N LYS A 77 -2.37 17.70 -25.58
CA LYS A 77 -2.46 16.40 -24.88
C LYS A 77 -1.54 16.30 -23.67
N ILE A 78 -0.33 16.85 -23.75
CA ILE A 78 0.61 16.90 -22.63
C ILE A 78 -0.01 17.72 -21.51
N ARG A 79 -0.54 18.90 -21.81
CA ARG A 79 -1.20 19.76 -20.82
C ARG A 79 -2.39 19.08 -20.15
N GLU A 80 -3.23 18.39 -20.92
CA GLU A 80 -4.36 17.62 -20.38
C GLU A 80 -3.89 16.47 -19.47
N ALA A 81 -2.85 15.75 -19.86
CA ALA A 81 -2.30 14.65 -19.07
C ALA A 81 -1.65 15.15 -17.78
N THR A 82 -0.89 16.24 -17.86
CA THR A 82 -0.29 16.92 -16.70
C THR A 82 -1.36 17.40 -15.74
N GLY A 83 -2.40 18.10 -16.22
CA GLY A 83 -3.50 18.57 -15.37
C GLY A 83 -4.22 17.43 -14.64
N LYS A 84 -4.52 16.32 -15.34
CA LYS A 84 -5.11 15.13 -14.69
C LYS A 84 -4.20 14.48 -13.65
N LEU A 85 -2.89 14.58 -13.82
CA LEU A 85 -1.93 14.05 -12.87
C LEU A 85 -1.84 14.94 -11.63
N ASP A 86 -1.87 16.26 -11.82
CA ASP A 86 -1.90 17.26 -10.74
C ASP A 86 -3.17 17.09 -9.91
N ASP A 87 -4.35 16.96 -10.52
CA ASP A 87 -5.62 16.71 -9.80
C ASP A 87 -5.55 15.45 -8.92
N LYS A 88 -4.92 14.39 -9.43
CA LYS A 88 -4.71 13.14 -8.69
C LYS A 88 -3.71 13.31 -7.56
N LEU A 89 -2.64 14.09 -7.80
CA LEU A 89 -1.64 14.39 -6.78
C LEU A 89 -2.28 15.14 -5.62
N ASP A 90 -3.08 16.17 -5.91
CA ASP A 90 -3.81 16.94 -4.90
C ASP A 90 -4.77 16.07 -4.09
N THR A 91 -5.51 15.20 -4.76
CA THR A 91 -6.41 14.23 -4.10
C THR A 91 -5.62 13.33 -3.15
N LEU A 92 -4.51 12.75 -3.61
CA LEU A 92 -3.66 11.88 -2.79
C LEU A 92 -3.02 12.65 -1.62
N MET A 93 -2.68 13.92 -1.80
CA MET A 93 -2.13 14.76 -0.74
C MET A 93 -3.15 15.00 0.38
N ILE A 94 -4.40 15.30 0.01
CA ILE A 94 -5.50 15.47 0.97
C ILE A 94 -5.75 14.16 1.72
N GLU A 95 -5.84 13.03 1.02
CA GLU A 95 -6.02 11.72 1.65
C GLU A 95 -4.86 11.36 2.60
N ASN A 96 -3.62 11.69 2.24
CA ASN A 96 -2.47 11.44 3.10
C ASN A 96 -2.55 12.22 4.40
N GLU A 97 -2.98 13.48 4.35
CA GLU A 97 -3.13 14.31 5.54
C GLU A 97 -4.27 13.80 6.44
N ASP A 98 -5.42 13.41 5.87
CA ASP A 98 -6.51 12.76 6.63
C ASP A 98 -6.04 11.47 7.32
N LEU A 99 -5.31 10.62 6.58
CA LEU A 99 -4.78 9.38 7.15
C LEU A 99 -3.79 9.66 8.30
N ARG A 100 -2.93 10.67 8.16
CA ARG A 100 -2.01 11.09 9.23
C ARG A 100 -2.76 11.60 10.46
N GLU A 101 -3.81 12.39 10.27
CA GLU A 101 -4.64 12.88 11.37
C GLU A 101 -5.34 11.72 12.09
N ARG A 102 -5.91 10.78 11.34
CA ARG A 102 -6.56 9.57 11.91
C ARG A 102 -5.58 8.69 12.68
N ILE A 103 -4.34 8.56 12.22
CA ILE A 103 -3.28 7.84 12.95
C ILE A 103 -3.01 8.54 14.28
N ARG A 104 -2.75 9.86 14.27
CA ARG A 104 -2.51 10.64 15.50
C ARG A 104 -3.68 10.55 16.48
N ALA A 105 -4.91 10.58 15.99
CA ALA A 105 -6.09 10.43 16.84
C ALA A 105 -6.15 9.05 17.50
N LYS A 106 -5.81 7.98 16.75
CA LYS A 106 -5.74 6.62 17.29
C LYS A 106 -4.61 6.45 18.31
N ASP A 107 -3.44 7.04 18.07
CA ASP A 107 -2.31 6.96 19.00
C ASP A 107 -2.69 7.54 20.38
N ARG A 108 -3.39 8.69 20.40
CA ARG A 108 -3.92 9.27 21.64
C ARG A 108 -4.91 8.34 22.35
N VAL A 109 -5.76 7.64 21.60
CA VAL A 109 -6.71 6.68 22.19
C VAL A 109 -5.97 5.48 22.78
N ILE A 110 -4.94 4.98 22.09
CA ILE A 110 -4.10 3.88 22.56
C ILE A 110 -3.40 4.26 23.86
N GLU A 111 -2.76 5.43 23.92
CA GLU A 111 -2.09 5.93 25.14
C GLU A 111 -3.06 5.96 26.34
N ASN A 112 -4.25 6.54 26.14
CA ASN A 112 -5.29 6.59 27.18
C ASN A 112 -5.77 5.20 27.61
N LEU A 113 -5.87 4.25 26.68
CA LEU A 113 -6.29 2.88 27.00
C LEU A 113 -5.20 2.13 27.77
N VAL A 114 -3.93 2.31 27.39
CA VAL A 114 -2.78 1.71 28.08
C VAL A 114 -2.75 2.18 29.54
N GLU A 115 -2.92 3.48 29.79
CA GLU A 115 -2.99 4.03 31.14
C GLU A 115 -4.14 3.42 31.94
N LYS A 116 -5.36 3.40 31.38
CA LYS A 116 -6.54 2.81 32.04
C LYS A 116 -6.38 1.32 32.35
N VAL A 117 -5.76 0.56 31.46
CA VAL A 117 -5.47 -0.87 31.69
C VAL A 117 -4.45 -1.03 32.82
N GLY A 118 -3.41 -0.20 32.85
CA GLY A 118 -2.44 -0.17 33.94
C GLY A 118 -3.08 0.10 35.29
N ASP A 119 -3.92 1.14 35.37
CA ASP A 119 -4.68 1.49 36.57
C ASP A 119 -5.61 0.37 37.02
N ASN A 120 -6.35 -0.23 36.09
CA ASN A 120 -7.27 -1.31 36.41
C ASN A 120 -6.54 -2.56 36.92
N ASN A 121 -5.37 -2.85 36.34
CA ASN A 121 -4.52 -3.95 36.81
C ASN A 121 -4.03 -3.69 38.24
N ASN A 122 -3.56 -2.48 38.52
CA ASN A 122 -3.12 -2.08 39.87
C ASN A 122 -4.25 -2.20 40.89
N ARG A 123 -5.44 -1.68 40.56
CA ARG A 123 -6.64 -1.82 41.41
C ARG A 123 -7.02 -3.28 41.64
N SER A 124 -6.90 -4.11 40.61
CA SER A 124 -7.19 -5.55 40.71
C SER A 124 -6.21 -6.24 41.66
N ILE A 125 -4.92 -5.92 41.56
CA ILE A 125 -3.87 -6.44 42.45
C ILE A 125 -4.14 -6.02 43.89
N ASP A 126 -4.49 -4.75 44.13
CA ASP A 126 -4.74 -4.25 45.47
C ASP A 126 -6.02 -4.82 46.08
N ALA A 127 -7.07 -4.98 45.26
CA ALA A 127 -8.29 -5.68 45.66
C ALA A 127 -8.01 -7.14 46.06
N LEU A 128 -7.15 -7.85 45.32
CA LEU A 128 -6.74 -9.22 45.66
C LEU A 128 -5.96 -9.27 46.99
N LYS A 129 -5.02 -8.34 47.21
CA LYS A 129 -4.28 -8.24 48.48
C LYS A 129 -5.24 -8.00 49.65
N LEU A 130 -6.19 -7.07 49.49
CA LEU A 130 -7.16 -6.74 50.53
C LEU A 130 -8.12 -7.90 50.80
N ALA A 131 -8.60 -8.59 49.74
CA ALA A 131 -9.45 -9.76 49.88
C ALA A 131 -8.75 -10.88 50.66
N ASN A 132 -7.49 -11.18 50.31
CA ASN A 132 -6.69 -12.18 51.02
C ASN A 132 -6.43 -11.78 52.48
N TYR A 133 -6.07 -10.50 52.72
CA TYR A 133 -5.91 -9.98 54.07
C TYR A 133 -7.18 -10.14 54.91
N ASN A 134 -8.33 -9.78 54.35
CA ASN A 134 -9.63 -9.90 55.01
C ASN A 134 -10.01 -11.36 55.28
N GLU A 135 -9.75 -12.26 54.34
CA GLU A 135 -9.99 -13.70 54.52
C GLU A 135 -9.14 -14.27 55.66
N GLN A 136 -7.85 -13.92 55.69
CA GLN A 136 -6.95 -14.34 56.76
C GLN A 136 -7.36 -13.74 58.11
N TYR A 137 -7.69 -12.44 58.14
CA TYR A 137 -8.14 -11.76 59.35
C TYR A 137 -9.43 -12.39 59.92
N SER A 138 -10.39 -12.73 59.05
CA SER A 138 -11.62 -13.41 59.45
C SER A 138 -11.38 -14.81 60.02
N ARG A 139 -10.29 -15.49 59.64
CA ARG A 139 -9.91 -16.82 60.15
C ARG A 139 -8.96 -16.78 61.33
N LYS A 140 -8.47 -15.60 61.72
CA LYS A 140 -7.44 -15.45 62.76
C LYS A 140 -7.86 -16.13 64.07
N HIS A 141 -9.13 -15.99 64.45
CA HIS A 141 -9.70 -16.55 65.67
C HIS A 141 -10.40 -17.91 65.48
N ASN A 142 -10.23 -18.53 64.32
CA ASN A 142 -10.85 -19.82 64.02
C ASN A 142 -9.83 -20.94 64.21
N ILE A 143 -10.21 -21.98 64.95
CA ILE A 143 -9.48 -23.24 65.11
C ILE A 143 -10.24 -24.32 64.36
N ARG A 144 -9.54 -25.09 63.52
CA ARG A 144 -10.14 -26.20 62.76
C ARG A 144 -9.67 -27.51 63.36
N MET A 145 -10.61 -28.28 63.91
CA MET A 145 -10.35 -29.62 64.42
C MET A 145 -10.67 -30.65 63.34
N LEU A 146 -9.66 -31.44 63.00
CA LEU A 146 -9.78 -32.58 62.10
C LEU A 146 -10.03 -33.84 62.92
N ASN A 147 -10.73 -34.81 62.34
CA ASN A 147 -11.01 -36.11 62.96
C ASN A 147 -11.68 -36.04 64.35
N PHE A 148 -12.47 -34.98 64.60
CA PHE A 148 -13.21 -34.82 65.85
C PHE A 148 -14.41 -35.79 65.91
N PRO A 149 -14.50 -36.74 66.86
CA PRO A 149 -15.50 -37.83 66.88
C PRO A 149 -16.92 -37.31 66.71
N GLU A 150 -17.73 -37.95 65.84
CA GLU A 150 -19.12 -37.54 65.56
C GLU A 150 -20.10 -38.39 66.36
N LYS A 151 -20.95 -37.74 67.17
CA LYS A 151 -22.02 -38.38 67.95
C LYS A 151 -23.36 -37.71 67.68
N ARG A 152 -24.43 -38.49 67.60
CA ARG A 152 -25.80 -37.97 67.42
C ARG A 152 -26.21 -37.17 68.66
N GLY A 153 -26.60 -35.91 68.48
CA GLY A 153 -27.00 -35.03 69.59
C GLY A 153 -25.83 -34.50 70.43
N GLU A 154 -24.62 -34.48 69.88
CA GLU A 154 -23.43 -34.02 70.59
C GLU A 154 -23.50 -32.55 71.03
N ASN A 155 -22.91 -32.26 72.19
CA ASN A 155 -22.61 -30.90 72.61
C ASN A 155 -21.14 -30.60 72.31
N LEU A 156 -20.89 -30.12 71.07
CA LEU A 156 -19.55 -29.80 70.58
C LEU A 156 -18.80 -28.85 71.52
N LYS A 157 -19.51 -27.88 72.12
CA LYS A 157 -18.93 -26.86 72.98
C LYS A 157 -18.34 -27.47 74.24
N LYS A 158 -19.10 -28.35 74.90
CA LYS A 158 -18.64 -29.06 76.10
C LYS A 158 -17.48 -30.00 75.79
N ALA A 159 -17.60 -30.79 74.72
CA ALA A 159 -16.58 -31.74 74.30
C ALA A 159 -15.25 -31.05 73.92
N PHE A 160 -15.32 -29.86 73.31
CA PHE A 160 -14.14 -29.06 73.01
C PHE A 160 -13.45 -28.54 74.27
N VAL A 161 -14.21 -27.99 75.22
CA VAL A 161 -13.65 -27.49 76.50
C VAL A 161 -13.02 -28.62 77.31
N GLU A 162 -13.69 -29.77 77.37
CA GLU A 162 -13.15 -30.97 78.01
C GLU A 162 -11.82 -31.38 77.36
N LEU A 163 -11.76 -31.51 76.03
CA LEU A 163 -10.56 -31.87 75.28
C LEU A 163 -9.39 -30.91 75.58
N VAL A 164 -9.62 -29.60 75.52
CA VAL A 164 -8.53 -28.62 75.69
C VAL A 164 -8.04 -28.57 77.14
N ASN A 165 -8.96 -28.68 78.12
CA ASN A 165 -8.59 -28.70 79.53
C ASN A 165 -7.86 -30.00 79.91
N SER A 166 -8.30 -31.16 79.40
CA SER A 166 -7.73 -32.47 79.76
C SER A 166 -6.44 -32.77 79.01
N ASP A 167 -6.45 -32.61 77.68
CA ASP A 167 -5.40 -33.14 76.82
C ASP A 167 -4.30 -32.10 76.57
N LEU A 168 -4.66 -30.82 76.58
CA LEU A 168 -3.73 -29.72 76.34
C LEU A 168 -3.38 -28.92 77.60
N ASN A 169 -4.06 -29.18 78.73
CA ASN A 169 -3.86 -28.50 80.02
C ASN A 169 -3.94 -26.96 79.91
N VAL A 170 -4.78 -26.45 79.00
CA VAL A 170 -5.05 -25.02 78.84
C VAL A 170 -6.43 -24.72 79.39
N ASN A 171 -6.52 -23.87 80.41
CA ASN A 171 -7.80 -23.52 81.04
C ASN A 171 -8.66 -22.66 80.10
N ILE A 172 -9.74 -23.24 79.57
CA ILE A 172 -10.71 -22.57 78.70
C ILE A 172 -12.10 -22.64 79.32
N GLU A 173 -12.78 -21.50 79.37
CA GLU A 173 -14.18 -21.43 79.79
C GLU A 173 -15.12 -21.54 78.58
N PRO A 174 -16.35 -22.08 78.74
CA PRO A 174 -17.34 -22.07 77.68
C PRO A 174 -17.66 -20.65 77.16
N SER A 175 -17.47 -19.58 77.95
CA SER A 175 -17.66 -18.19 77.51
C SER A 175 -16.63 -17.70 76.48
N ASP A 176 -15.49 -18.39 76.35
CA ASP A 176 -14.42 -18.06 75.41
C ASP A 176 -14.68 -18.60 74.01
N VAL A 177 -15.58 -19.59 73.88
CA VAL A 177 -16.03 -20.13 72.60
C VAL A 177 -17.25 -19.34 72.12
N LEU A 178 -17.05 -18.52 71.10
CA LEU A 178 -18.08 -17.68 70.49
C LEU A 178 -19.03 -18.49 69.60
N ALA A 179 -18.48 -19.39 68.79
CA ALA A 179 -19.25 -20.25 67.91
C ALA A 179 -18.52 -21.58 67.69
N ILE A 180 -19.28 -22.67 67.63
CA ILE A 180 -18.74 -23.99 67.30
C ILE A 180 -19.76 -24.76 66.48
N HIS A 181 -19.33 -25.28 65.34
CA HIS A 181 -20.18 -26.08 64.45
C HIS A 181 -19.32 -26.96 63.53
N ARG A 182 -19.93 -28.03 63.01
CA ARG A 182 -19.31 -28.84 61.96
C ARG A 182 -19.41 -28.14 60.62
N ILE A 183 -18.36 -28.28 59.82
CA ILE A 183 -18.39 -27.88 58.41
C ILE A 183 -19.25 -28.91 57.66
N PRO A 184 -20.24 -28.49 56.86
CA PRO A 184 -21.01 -29.41 56.04
C PRO A 184 -20.09 -30.19 55.08
N GLY A 185 -20.39 -31.48 54.90
CA GLY A 185 -19.56 -32.39 54.12
C GLY A 185 -20.34 -33.65 53.73
N LYS A 186 -19.70 -34.51 52.92
CA LYS A 186 -20.30 -35.76 52.43
C LYS A 186 -20.70 -36.69 53.59
N GLU A 187 -21.82 -37.38 53.44
CA GLU A 187 -22.28 -38.39 54.39
C GLU A 187 -21.31 -39.56 54.49
N GLY A 188 -21.17 -40.14 55.68
CA GLY A 188 -20.22 -41.23 55.96
C GLY A 188 -18.76 -40.79 56.21
N TYR A 189 -18.42 -39.51 56.01
CA TYR A 189 -17.12 -38.96 56.35
C TYR A 189 -17.18 -38.09 57.60
N GLN A 190 -16.15 -38.20 58.45
CA GLN A 190 -16.04 -37.41 59.66
C GLN A 190 -15.87 -35.93 59.30
N LYS A 191 -16.87 -35.12 59.66
CA LYS A 191 -16.90 -33.71 59.31
C LYS A 191 -16.01 -32.89 60.25
N PRO A 192 -15.13 -32.01 59.72
CA PRO A 192 -14.31 -31.13 60.57
C PRO A 192 -15.18 -30.19 61.42
N VAL A 193 -14.65 -29.79 62.57
CA VAL A 193 -15.29 -28.78 63.44
C VAL A 193 -14.52 -27.47 63.34
N ILE A 194 -15.24 -26.35 63.19
CA ILE A 194 -14.66 -25.02 63.31
C ILE A 194 -15.11 -24.43 64.65
N VAL A 195 -14.14 -23.95 65.42
CA VAL A 195 -14.33 -23.23 66.68
C VAL A 195 -13.87 -21.79 66.50
N LYS A 196 -14.71 -20.82 66.80
CA LYS A 196 -14.34 -19.41 66.87
C LYS A 196 -14.12 -19.03 68.33
N VAL A 197 -12.89 -18.65 68.68
CA VAL A 197 -12.51 -18.26 70.05
C VAL A 197 -12.49 -16.75 70.20
N ARG A 198 -12.69 -16.25 71.42
CA ARG A 198 -12.67 -14.81 71.71
C ARG A 198 -11.27 -14.21 71.63
N THR A 199 -10.25 -14.94 72.08
CA THR A 199 -8.89 -14.43 72.27
C THR A 199 -7.88 -15.29 71.51
N LEU A 200 -6.86 -14.65 70.92
CA LEU A 200 -5.82 -15.32 70.12
C LEU A 200 -4.83 -16.13 70.96
N THR A 201 -4.68 -15.81 72.24
CA THR A 201 -3.81 -16.53 73.17
C THR A 201 -4.15 -18.02 73.22
N LEU A 202 -5.43 -18.37 73.08
CA LEU A 202 -5.91 -19.74 73.07
C LEU A 202 -5.57 -20.53 71.79
N LYS A 203 -5.09 -19.85 70.74
CA LYS A 203 -4.73 -20.49 69.46
C LYS A 203 -3.21 -20.66 69.29
N TYR A 204 -2.41 -19.85 69.98
CA TYR A 204 -0.94 -19.81 69.85
C TYR A 204 -0.20 -20.12 71.16
N GLY A 205 -0.92 -20.39 72.26
CA GLY A 205 -0.37 -20.93 73.50
C GLY A 205 -0.28 -22.44 73.42
#